data_AF-A0A0A9VUI3-F1
#
_entry.id   AF-A0A0A9VUI3-F1
#
_cell.length_a   1.000
_cell.length_b   1.000
_cell.length_c   1.000
_cell.angle_alpha   90.00
_cell.angle_beta   90.00
_cell.angle_gamma   90.00
#
_symmetry.space_group_name_H-M   'P 1'
#
loop_
_entity.id
_entity.type
_entity.pdbx_description
1 polymer ?
#
loop_
_entity_poly.entity_id
_entity_poly.type
_entity_poly.pdbx_seq_one_letter_code
_entity_poly.pdbx_strand_id
1 'polypeptide(L)'
;KYLEEKNGRDKMCHTLETNTLTILDLVSKNEASEMKNSNSYAQILKNKSMGKSTRVPDNSVVVYPSDKSSTKKADDIRKEIKAVINPVSEGIKISATRNLGDKGLLIRAAEKEDLNALLANQKLRDIGLTISRPNKRLPRIAIFGVPTGMIEDEVKGSMVKLNNLDEREIKE
;
A
#
# COMPACT_ATOMS: atom_id res chain seq x y z
N LYS A 1 43.26 -56.42 -32.82
CA LYS A 1 41.90 -56.51 -33.40
C LYS A 1 40.82 -56.92 -32.38
N TYR A 2 40.74 -58.15 -31.88
CA TYR A 2 39.64 -58.55 -30.95
C TYR A 2 39.54 -57.76 -29.63
N LEU A 3 40.67 -57.33 -29.04
CA LEU A 3 40.70 -56.55 -27.79
C LEU A 3 40.22 -55.10 -27.97
N GLU A 4 40.44 -54.50 -29.15
CA GLU A 4 40.02 -53.12 -29.44
C GLU A 4 38.52 -53.03 -29.68
N GLU A 5 37.93 -54.04 -30.33
CA GLU A 5 36.49 -54.13 -30.55
C GLU A 5 35.71 -54.32 -29.24
N LYS A 6 36.27 -55.10 -28.29
CA LYS A 6 35.65 -55.29 -26.97
C LYS A 6 35.65 -54.00 -26.15
N ASN A 7 36.77 -53.27 -26.15
CA ASN A 7 36.91 -51.99 -25.45
C ASN A 7 35.99 -50.89 -26.05
N GLY A 8 35.72 -50.95 -27.37
CA GLY A 8 34.74 -50.07 -28.02
C GLY A 8 33.29 -50.35 -27.60
N ARG A 9 32.92 -51.63 -27.47
CA ARG A 9 31.58 -52.05 -27.00
C ARG A 9 31.33 -51.67 -25.55
N ASP A 10 32.33 -51.86 -24.68
CA ASP A 10 32.21 -51.54 -23.26
C ASP A 10 32.02 -50.03 -23.03
N LYS A 11 32.72 -49.19 -23.80
CA LYS A 11 32.54 -47.72 -23.77
C LYS A 11 31.16 -47.29 -24.27
N MET A 12 30.65 -47.93 -25.33
CA MET A 12 29.32 -47.68 -25.86
C MET A 12 28.23 -48.03 -24.84
N CYS A 13 28.32 -49.19 -24.18
CA CYS A 13 27.38 -49.57 -23.12
C CYS A 13 27.39 -48.57 -21.97
N HIS A 14 28.58 -48.18 -21.49
CA HIS A 14 28.69 -47.20 -20.42
C HIS A 14 28.05 -45.85 -20.79
N THR A 15 28.25 -45.38 -22.03
CA THR A 15 27.66 -44.12 -22.52
C THR A 15 26.13 -44.21 -22.58
N LEU A 16 25.58 -45.34 -23.02
CA LEU A 16 24.14 -45.56 -23.06
C LEU A 16 23.53 -45.59 -21.66
N GLU A 17 24.18 -46.25 -20.70
CA GLU A 17 23.75 -46.29 -19.29
C GLU A 17 23.79 -44.91 -18.64
N THR A 18 24.84 -44.11 -18.89
CA THR A 18 24.90 -42.74 -18.38
C THR A 18 23.78 -41.88 -18.96
N ASN A 19 23.46 -42.04 -20.24
CA ASN A 19 22.41 -41.28 -20.89
C ASN A 19 21.01 -41.65 -20.37
N THR A 20 20.73 -42.95 -20.16
CA THR A 20 19.44 -43.39 -19.63
C THR A 20 19.21 -42.92 -18.20
N LEU A 21 20.23 -42.98 -17.34
CA LEU A 21 20.14 -42.46 -15.97
C LEU A 21 19.90 -40.96 -15.93
N THR A 22 20.54 -40.20 -16.82
CA THR A 22 20.36 -38.74 -16.93
C THR A 22 18.93 -38.39 -17.36
N ILE A 23 18.37 -39.12 -18.33
CA ILE A 23 17.00 -38.91 -18.80
C ILE A 23 15.99 -39.23 -17.69
N LEU A 24 16.18 -40.31 -16.94
CA LEU A 24 15.30 -40.68 -15.82
C LEU A 24 15.30 -39.62 -14.71
N ASP A 25 16.47 -39.06 -14.38
CA ASP A 25 16.60 -37.99 -13.39
C ASP A 25 15.92 -36.68 -13.86
N LEU A 26 16.02 -36.36 -15.16
CA LEU A 26 15.33 -35.20 -15.75
C LEU A 26 13.80 -35.35 -15.71
N VAL A 27 13.27 -36.55 -15.99
CA VAL A 27 11.82 -36.83 -15.95
C VAL A 27 11.29 -36.74 -14.51
N SER A 28 12.00 -37.33 -13.55
CA SER A 28 11.64 -37.30 -12.12
C SER A 28 11.60 -35.86 -11.56
N LYS A 29 12.58 -35.03 -11.95
CA LYS A 29 12.62 -33.61 -11.58
C LYS A 29 11.47 -32.81 -12.19
N ASN A 30 11.01 -33.17 -13.39
CA ASN A 30 9.89 -32.50 -14.04
C ASN A 30 8.55 -32.82 -13.35
N GLU A 31 8.31 -34.09 -13.01
CA GLU A 31 7.11 -34.51 -12.26
C GLU A 31 7.03 -33.86 -10.86
N ALA A 32 8.18 -33.74 -10.17
CA ALA A 32 8.26 -33.05 -8.88
C ALA A 32 8.01 -31.53 -8.96
N SER A 33 8.17 -30.93 -10.15
CA SER A 33 7.94 -29.50 -10.37
C SER A 33 6.46 -29.17 -10.64
N GLU A 34 5.70 -30.08 -11.27
CA GLU A 34 4.27 -29.89 -11.55
C GLU A 34 3.39 -30.07 -10.30
N MET A 35 3.80 -30.92 -9.34
CA MET A 35 3.02 -31.15 -8.11
C MET A 35 3.03 -30.00 -7.09
N LYS A 36 3.86 -28.96 -7.26
CA LYS A 36 3.98 -27.88 -6.27
C LYS A 36 2.97 -26.74 -6.41
N ASN A 37 2.09 -26.76 -7.41
CA ASN A 37 1.22 -25.62 -7.72
C ASN A 37 -0.26 -25.99 -7.96
N SER A 38 -0.86 -26.80 -7.09
CA SER A 38 -2.33 -26.95 -7.07
C SER A 38 -2.90 -26.69 -5.69
N ASN A 39 -2.72 -25.47 -5.17
CA ASN A 39 -3.62 -25.00 -4.13
C ASN A 39 -5.05 -25.04 -4.71
N SER A 40 -5.91 -25.88 -4.13
CA SER A 40 -7.30 -25.95 -4.55
C SER A 40 -7.97 -24.58 -4.44
N TYR A 41 -8.87 -24.27 -5.37
CA TYR A 41 -9.64 -23.02 -5.36
C TYR A 41 -10.28 -22.75 -3.99
N ALA A 42 -10.80 -23.79 -3.33
CA ALA A 42 -11.35 -23.71 -1.97
C ALA A 42 -10.30 -23.30 -0.91
N GLN A 43 -9.06 -23.73 -1.08
CA GLN A 43 -7.94 -23.45 -0.19
C GLN A 43 -7.43 -22.01 -0.37
N ILE A 44 -7.43 -21.52 -1.61
CA ILE A 44 -7.17 -20.11 -1.94
C ILE A 44 -8.25 -19.21 -1.32
N LEU A 45 -9.53 -19.59 -1.41
CA LEU A 45 -10.63 -18.83 -0.80
C LEU A 45 -10.59 -18.83 0.74
N LYS A 46 -10.21 -19.94 1.37
CA LYS A 46 -10.06 -20.03 2.82
C LYS A 46 -8.92 -19.15 3.35
N ASN A 47 -7.81 -19.09 2.62
CA ASN A 47 -6.66 -18.25 2.98
C ASN A 47 -6.85 -16.77 2.59
N LYS A 48 -7.79 -16.49 1.69
CA LYS A 48 -8.36 -15.15 1.49
C LYS A 48 -9.30 -14.82 2.64
N SER A 49 -8.78 -14.88 3.88
CA SER A 49 -9.22 -13.90 4.86
C SER A 49 -9.16 -12.56 4.13
N MET A 50 -10.25 -11.79 4.14
CA MET A 50 -10.31 -10.48 3.53
C MET A 50 -9.14 -9.68 4.09
N GLY A 51 -8.00 -9.73 3.38
CA GLY A 51 -6.77 -9.15 3.86
C GLY A 51 -7.12 -7.71 4.09
N LYS A 52 -7.09 -7.28 5.37
CA LYS A 52 -7.28 -5.89 5.74
C LYS A 52 -6.36 -5.14 4.79
N SER A 53 -6.94 -4.46 3.80
CA SER A 53 -6.18 -3.78 2.74
C SER A 53 -5.03 -3.10 3.44
N THR A 54 -3.79 -3.53 3.17
CA THR A 54 -2.61 -3.02 3.87
C THR A 54 -2.69 -1.53 3.70
N ARG A 55 -3.16 -0.83 4.74
CA ARG A 55 -3.50 0.59 4.65
C ARG A 55 -2.15 1.25 4.46
N VAL A 56 -1.81 1.55 3.21
CA VAL A 56 -0.59 2.30 2.91
C VAL A 56 -0.73 3.58 3.75
N PRO A 57 0.23 3.87 4.65
CA PRO A 57 0.12 5.04 5.50
C PRO A 57 -0.03 6.26 4.62
N ASP A 58 -1.09 7.04 4.86
CA ASP A 58 -1.39 8.20 4.04
C ASP A 58 -0.46 9.34 4.44
N ASN A 59 0.74 9.35 3.86
CA ASN A 59 1.75 10.40 4.03
C ASN A 59 1.41 11.62 3.16
N SER A 60 0.14 12.03 3.15
CA SER A 60 -0.34 13.14 2.33
C SER A 60 -0.64 14.37 3.19
N VAL A 61 -0.42 15.53 2.59
CA VAL A 61 -0.65 16.85 3.18
C VAL A 61 -1.44 17.68 2.18
N VAL A 62 -2.40 18.46 2.67
CA VAL A 62 -3.18 19.39 1.85
C VAL A 62 -2.73 20.80 2.13
N VAL A 63 -2.58 21.57 1.06
CA VAL A 63 -2.21 22.98 1.09
C VAL A 63 -3.31 23.79 0.44
N TYR A 64 -3.73 24.84 1.15
CA TYR A 64 -4.69 25.83 0.69
C TYR A 64 -4.16 27.25 0.97
N PRO A 65 -4.60 28.27 0.23
CA PRO A 65 -4.42 29.66 0.64
C PRO A 65 -5.08 29.89 2.00
N SER A 66 -4.41 30.61 2.90
CA SER A 66 -4.96 31.00 4.20
C SER A 66 -6.20 31.89 4.03
N ASP A 67 -6.19 32.76 3.02
CA ASP A 67 -7.35 33.57 2.66
C ASP A 67 -8.32 32.81 1.76
N LYS A 68 -9.53 32.57 2.26
CA LYS A 68 -10.61 31.90 1.52
C LYS A 68 -11.03 32.65 0.25
N SER A 69 -10.82 33.98 0.23
CA SER A 69 -11.11 34.85 -0.92
C SER A 69 -9.98 34.90 -1.95
N SER A 70 -8.85 34.23 -1.71
CA SER A 70 -7.72 34.26 -2.64
C SER A 70 -8.07 33.63 -3.99
N THR A 71 -7.60 34.25 -5.08
CA THR A 71 -7.76 33.76 -6.47
C THR A 71 -6.61 32.83 -6.88
N LYS A 72 -5.67 32.51 -5.97
CA LYS A 72 -4.53 31.63 -6.25
C LYS A 72 -5.02 30.26 -6.70
N LYS A 73 -4.54 29.82 -7.88
CA LYS A 73 -4.82 28.49 -8.43
C LYS A 73 -3.79 27.48 -7.92
N ALA A 74 -4.14 26.20 -7.99
CA ALA A 74 -3.25 25.10 -7.59
C ALA A 74 -1.86 25.14 -8.24
N ASP A 75 -1.77 25.59 -9.50
CA ASP A 75 -0.49 25.69 -10.22
C ASP A 75 0.39 26.84 -9.72
N ASP A 76 -0.21 27.95 -9.29
CA ASP A 76 0.51 29.08 -8.71
C ASP A 76 1.04 28.72 -7.32
N ILE A 77 0.20 28.06 -6.50
CA ILE A 77 0.60 27.51 -5.20
C ILE A 77 1.78 26.53 -5.37
N ARG A 78 1.74 25.67 -6.40
CA ARG A 78 2.84 24.75 -6.70
C ARG A 78 4.15 25.50 -7.02
N LYS A 79 4.09 26.61 -7.75
CA LYS A 79 5.26 27.45 -8.07
C LYS A 79 5.80 28.14 -6.81
N GLU A 80 4.93 28.72 -5.99
CA GLU A 80 5.31 29.37 -4.73
C GLU A 80 6.00 28.39 -3.77
N ILE A 81 5.45 27.18 -3.62
CA ILE A 81 6.04 26.13 -2.79
C ILE A 81 7.43 25.73 -3.29
N LYS A 82 7.60 25.56 -4.60
CA LYS A 82 8.90 25.22 -5.21
C LYS A 82 9.94 26.34 -5.05
N ALA A 83 9.50 27.60 -4.99
CA ALA A 83 10.41 28.74 -4.83
C ALA A 83 10.95 28.85 -3.40
N VAL A 84 10.18 28.39 -2.41
CA VAL A 84 10.49 28.58 -0.99
C VAL A 84 11.09 27.35 -0.34
N ILE A 85 10.60 26.16 -0.70
CA ILE A 85 11.13 24.91 -0.19
C ILE A 85 12.22 24.42 -1.14
N ASN A 86 13.40 24.24 -0.58
CA ASN A 86 14.45 23.46 -1.22
C ASN A 86 14.48 22.05 -0.58
N PRO A 87 14.01 21.01 -1.30
CA PRO A 87 13.91 19.65 -0.78
C PRO A 87 15.24 19.07 -0.27
N VAL A 88 16.35 19.47 -0.89
CA VAL A 88 17.69 18.93 -0.58
C VAL A 88 18.21 19.52 0.73
N SER A 89 18.10 20.83 0.92
CA SER A 89 18.60 21.50 2.12
C SER A 89 17.74 21.22 3.35
N GLU A 90 16.43 21.04 3.15
CA GLU A 90 15.49 20.76 4.25
C GLU A 90 15.35 19.26 4.54
N GLY A 91 15.94 18.39 3.71
CA GLY A 91 15.88 16.94 3.87
C GLY A 91 14.48 16.36 3.66
N ILE A 92 13.60 17.06 2.93
CA ILE A 92 12.19 16.68 2.75
C ILE A 92 12.04 15.97 1.41
N LYS A 93 11.60 14.71 1.41
CA LYS A 93 11.30 13.96 0.18
C LYS A 93 9.83 14.05 -0.22
N ILE A 94 9.57 14.60 -1.40
CA ILE A 94 8.23 14.68 -1.99
C ILE A 94 8.10 13.55 -3.02
N SER A 95 7.12 12.66 -2.84
CA SER A 95 6.81 11.56 -3.74
C SER A 95 5.94 12.00 -4.92
N ALA A 96 4.86 12.73 -4.64
CA ALA A 96 3.92 13.16 -5.67
C ALA A 96 3.19 14.45 -5.29
N THR A 97 2.71 15.18 -6.28
CA THR A 97 1.80 16.32 -6.08
C THR A 97 0.58 16.18 -6.98
N ARG A 98 -0.60 16.49 -6.44
CA ARG A 98 -1.89 16.39 -7.13
C ARG A 98 -2.73 17.62 -6.85
N ASN A 99 -3.42 18.13 -7.85
CA ASN A 99 -4.33 19.27 -7.68
C ASN A 99 -5.65 18.78 -7.03
N LEU A 100 -6.14 19.52 -6.04
CA LEU A 100 -7.36 19.23 -5.29
C LEU A 100 -8.39 20.34 -5.58
N GLY A 101 -9.10 20.19 -6.70
CA GLY A 101 -9.96 21.24 -7.26
C GLY A 101 -9.15 22.44 -7.75
N ASP A 102 -9.75 23.63 -7.69
CA ASP A 102 -9.13 24.85 -8.26
C ASP A 102 -8.10 25.51 -7.34
N LYS A 103 -8.31 25.45 -6.01
CA LYS A 103 -7.52 26.20 -5.01
C LYS A 103 -6.69 25.33 -4.07
N GLY A 104 -6.72 24.01 -4.24
CA GLY A 104 -6.04 23.08 -3.34
C GLY A 104 -4.90 22.33 -4.02
N LEU A 105 -3.85 22.07 -3.26
CA LEU A 105 -2.76 21.18 -3.68
C LEU A 105 -2.57 20.08 -2.63
N LEU A 106 -2.56 18.83 -3.08
CA LEU A 106 -2.22 17.66 -2.27
C LEU A 106 -0.78 17.27 -2.55
N ILE A 107 0.03 17.19 -1.51
CA ILE A 107 1.44 16.80 -1.56
C ILE A 107 1.59 15.49 -0.81
N ARG A 108 2.14 14.48 -1.47
CA ARG A 108 2.49 13.21 -0.85
C ARG A 108 3.98 13.19 -0.53
N ALA A 109 4.31 13.02 0.72
CA ALA A 109 5.67 12.81 1.22
C ALA A 109 6.07 11.34 1.07
N ALA A 110 7.38 11.06 1.03
CA ALA A 110 7.88 9.69 0.99
C ALA A 110 7.70 9.01 2.35
N GLU A 111 8.14 9.68 3.42
CA GLU A 111 8.14 9.13 4.78
C GLU A 111 7.26 9.97 5.73
N LYS A 112 6.96 9.42 6.91
CA LYS A 112 6.14 10.11 7.93
C LYS A 112 6.88 11.29 8.56
N GLU A 113 8.21 11.22 8.62
CA GLU A 113 9.08 12.27 9.13
C GLU A 113 9.05 13.51 8.21
N ASP A 114 9.16 13.29 6.90
CA ASP A 114 8.99 14.32 5.86
C ASP A 114 7.65 15.06 5.99
N LEU A 115 6.57 14.33 6.26
CA LEU A 115 5.24 14.90 6.46
C LEU A 115 5.21 15.86 7.66
N ASN A 116 5.82 15.45 8.78
CA ASN A 116 5.85 16.28 9.98
C ASN A 116 6.74 17.51 9.78
N ALA A 117 7.85 17.38 9.03
CA ALA A 117 8.69 18.50 8.64
C ALA A 117 7.90 19.51 7.77
N LEU A 118 7.13 19.02 6.79
CA LEU A 118 6.23 19.85 5.97
C LEU A 118 5.17 20.60 6.81
N LEU A 119 4.57 19.95 7.81
CA LEU A 119 3.57 20.58 8.69
C LEU A 119 4.18 21.64 9.63
N ALA A 120 5.42 21.42 10.06
CA ALA A 120 6.14 22.30 10.98
C ALA A 120 6.81 23.50 10.27
N ASN A 121 6.94 23.46 8.94
CA ASN A 121 7.64 24.50 8.19
C ASN A 121 6.89 25.85 8.23
N GLN A 122 7.51 26.85 8.86
CA GLN A 122 6.96 28.19 9.03
C GLN A 122 6.94 28.98 7.71
N LYS A 123 7.90 28.75 6.81
CA LYS A 123 8.04 29.51 5.56
C LYS A 123 6.78 29.45 4.69
N LEU A 124 6.09 28.32 4.71
CA LEU A 124 4.83 28.14 3.98
C LEU A 124 3.68 28.94 4.60
N ARG A 125 3.66 29.09 5.93
CA ARG A 125 2.68 29.93 6.62
C ARG A 125 2.92 31.42 6.34
N ASP A 126 4.19 31.82 6.23
CA ASP A 126 4.59 33.20 5.95
C ASP A 126 4.13 33.67 4.56
N ILE A 127 4.00 32.76 3.58
CA ILE A 127 3.47 33.04 2.23
C ILE A 127 1.94 33.08 2.21
N GLY A 128 1.30 32.88 3.38
CA GLY A 128 -0.14 32.79 3.50
C GLY A 128 -0.69 31.47 2.95
N LEU A 129 0.04 30.36 3.08
CA LEU A 129 -0.46 29.02 2.81
C LEU A 129 -0.76 28.29 4.11
N THR A 130 -1.97 27.75 4.21
CA THR A 130 -2.39 26.85 5.29
C THR A 130 -2.13 25.41 4.89
N ILE A 131 -1.45 24.69 5.77
CA ILE A 131 -1.10 23.28 5.59
C ILE A 131 -1.87 22.46 6.62
N SER A 132 -2.55 21.40 6.18
CA SER A 132 -3.27 20.49 7.06
C SER A 132 -3.20 19.05 6.58
N ARG A 133 -3.49 18.11 7.48
CA ARG A 133 -3.67 16.71 7.09
C ARG A 133 -4.99 16.56 6.31
N PRO A 134 -5.04 15.73 5.26
CA PRO A 134 -6.28 15.45 4.55
C PRO A 134 -7.31 14.90 5.53
N ASN A 135 -8.40 15.63 5.74
CA ASN A 135 -9.50 15.15 6.54
C ASN A 135 -10.54 14.48 5.65
N LYS A 136 -10.99 13.29 6.04
CA LYS A 136 -12.10 12.61 5.34
C LYS A 136 -13.40 13.22 5.82
N ARG A 137 -14.37 13.38 4.91
CA ARG A 137 -15.72 13.77 5.31
C ARG A 137 -16.31 12.63 6.16
N LEU A 138 -16.61 12.93 7.43
CA LEU A 138 -17.26 11.96 8.30
C LEU A 138 -18.65 11.61 7.75
N PRO A 139 -19.03 10.33 7.74
CA PRO A 139 -20.36 9.92 7.35
C PRO A 139 -21.39 10.51 8.33
N ARG A 140 -22.51 10.99 7.80
CA ARG A 140 -23.64 11.44 8.60
C ARG A 140 -24.70 10.34 8.58
N ILE A 141 -25.10 9.88 9.76
CA ILE A 141 -26.06 8.80 9.94
C ILE A 141 -27.24 9.36 10.72
N ALA A 142 -28.46 9.08 10.25
CA ALA A 142 -29.69 9.33 10.99
C ALA A 142 -30.29 7.97 11.37
N ILE A 143 -30.60 7.78 12.65
CA ILE A 143 -31.13 6.53 13.18
C ILE A 143 -32.59 6.78 13.56
N PHE A 144 -33.48 5.95 13.03
CA PHE A 144 -34.91 6.04 13.28
C PHE A 144 -35.39 4.86 14.14
N GLY A 145 -36.47 5.07 14.90
CA GLY A 145 -37.07 4.01 15.73
C GLY A 145 -36.31 3.72 17.03
N VAL A 146 -35.56 4.68 17.56
CA VAL A 146 -34.91 4.55 18.87
C VAL A 146 -35.96 4.67 19.99
N PRO A 147 -36.03 3.71 20.94
CA PRO A 147 -36.93 3.81 22.08
C PRO A 147 -36.66 5.08 22.91
N THR A 148 -37.72 5.73 23.39
CA THR A 148 -37.63 7.03 24.11
C THR A 148 -36.87 6.98 25.44
N GLY A 149 -36.68 5.80 26.03
CA GLY A 149 -35.92 5.62 27.27
C GLY A 149 -34.46 5.21 27.07
N MET A 150 -33.99 5.06 25.83
CA MET A 150 -32.62 4.58 25.56
C MET A 150 -31.60 5.72 25.72
N ILE A 151 -30.51 5.45 26.43
CA ILE A 151 -29.45 6.44 26.68
C ILE A 151 -28.48 6.46 25.48
N GLU A 152 -27.89 7.62 25.20
CA GLU A 152 -26.95 7.81 24.07
C GLU A 152 -25.81 6.78 24.05
N ASP A 153 -25.23 6.48 25.20
CA ASP A 153 -24.16 5.49 25.34
C ASP A 153 -24.61 4.06 25.00
N GLU A 154 -25.87 3.72 25.28
CA GLU A 154 -26.44 2.41 24.95
C GLU A 154 -26.66 2.27 23.44
N VAL A 155 -27.09 3.36 22.78
CA VAL A 155 -27.22 3.40 21.32
C VAL A 155 -25.84 3.21 20.68
N LYS A 156 -24.84 3.96 21.15
CA LYS A 156 -23.45 3.85 20.68
C LYS A 156 -22.90 2.44 20.89
N GLY A 157 -23.08 1.88 22.08
CA GLY A 157 -22.65 0.51 22.41
C GLY A 157 -23.31 -0.54 21.54
N SER A 158 -24.60 -0.38 21.23
CA SER A 158 -25.34 -1.29 20.34
C SER A 158 -24.81 -1.24 18.90
N MET A 159 -24.51 -0.05 18.38
CA MET A 159 -23.92 0.11 17.04
C MET A 159 -22.53 -0.52 16.94
N VAL A 160 -21.71 -0.40 17.98
CA VAL A 160 -20.37 -1.01 18.04
C VAL A 160 -20.49 -2.53 18.01
N LYS A 161 -21.36 -3.10 18.85
CA LYS A 161 -21.62 -4.55 18.93
C LYS A 161 -22.09 -5.13 17.60
N LEU A 162 -23.03 -4.46 16.92
CA LEU A 162 -23.56 -4.91 15.63
C LEU A 162 -22.50 -4.96 14.52
N ASN A 163 -21.48 -4.10 14.59
CA ASN A 163 -20.41 -4.04 13.60
C ASN A 163 -19.16 -4.85 13.99
N ASN A 164 -19.20 -5.61 15.10
CA ASN A 164 -18.07 -6.37 15.63
C ASN A 164 -16.78 -5.53 15.73
N LEU A 165 -16.90 -4.26 16.10
CA LEU A 165 -15.75 -3.37 16.26
C LEU A 165 -15.10 -3.60 17.62
N ASP A 166 -13.77 -3.76 17.63
CA ASP A 166 -13.01 -3.86 18.88
C ASP A 166 -13.06 -2.52 19.64
N GLU A 167 -13.22 -2.56 20.97
CA GLU A 167 -13.30 -1.35 21.81
C GLU A 167 -12.08 -0.41 21.67
N ARG A 168 -10.96 -0.94 21.19
CA ARG A 168 -9.71 -0.21 20.95
C ARG A 168 -9.79 0.73 19.74
N GLU A 169 -10.70 0.50 18.79
CA GLU A 169 -10.90 1.33 17.60
C GLU A 169 -11.81 2.55 17.86
N ILE A 170 -12.34 2.70 19.08
CA ILE A 170 -13.28 3.76 19.47
C ILE A 170 -12.56 5.01 20.02
N LYS A 171 -11.26 4.90 20.34
CA LYS A 171 -10.49 5.92 21.07
C LYS A 171 -9.59 6.83 20.23
N GLU A 172 -9.65 6.79 18.90
CA GLU A 172 -8.94 7.75 18.02
C GLU A 172 -9.83 8.90 17.54
#